data_AF-A0A317G7L8-F1
#
_entry.id   AF-A0A317G7L8-F1
#
_cell.length_a   1.000
_cell.length_b   1.000
_cell.length_c   1.000
_cell.angle_alpha   90.00
_cell.angle_beta   90.00
_cell.angle_gamma   90.00
#
_symmetry.space_group_name_H-M   'P 1'
#
loop_
_entity.id
_entity.type
_entity.pdbx_description
1 polymer ?
#
loop_
_entity_poly.entity_id
_entity_poly.type
_entity_poly.pdbx_seq_one_letter_code
_entity_poly.pdbx_strand_id
1 'polypeptide(L)'
;MGKYYIDDVKCGLEKGGMACGPGFGIVVASVKVSDGSKSFWLTNAEVEGLPSFYMSDEDIYDRLINISADDDFIDYLDQCFIDSFEGIKLREYDEMMESIKKNEGNPAVSLIRYIVLLTRCEMEEVDKVVALVKGKFVDEVEIPASDVEK
;
A
#
# COMPACT_ATOMS: atom_id res chain seq x y z
N MET A 1 -12.81 -9.00 17.13
CA MET A 1 -12.26 -10.08 16.30
C MET A 1 -11.80 -9.40 15.03
N GLY A 2 -10.52 -9.52 14.71
CA GLY A 2 -9.92 -8.81 13.60
C GLY A 2 -10.62 -9.04 12.25
N LYS A 3 -10.68 -8.02 11.41
CA LYS A 3 -11.30 -8.11 10.07
C LYS A 3 -10.30 -8.47 8.98
N TYR A 4 -9.11 -7.86 8.97
CA TYR A 4 -8.14 -8.00 7.88
C TYR A 4 -6.87 -8.69 8.35
N TYR A 5 -6.68 -9.94 7.96
CA TYR A 5 -5.48 -10.72 8.22
C TYR A 5 -4.42 -10.48 7.14
N ILE A 6 -3.17 -10.24 7.53
CA ILE A 6 -2.06 -9.99 6.60
C ILE A 6 -1.27 -11.28 6.38
N ASP A 7 -1.48 -11.91 5.22
CA ASP A 7 -0.81 -13.16 4.84
C ASP A 7 0.64 -12.93 4.40
N ASP A 8 0.86 -11.89 3.59
CA ASP A 8 2.16 -11.56 3.04
C ASP A 8 2.32 -10.06 2.85
N VAL A 9 3.57 -9.61 2.81
CA VAL A 9 3.94 -8.20 2.65
C VAL A 9 5.19 -8.13 1.80
N LYS A 10 5.16 -7.29 0.78
CA LYS A 10 6.30 -6.90 -0.03
C LYS A 10 6.43 -5.39 0.02
N CYS A 11 7.63 -4.88 0.21
CA CYS A 11 7.90 -3.45 0.11
C CYS A 11 9.30 -3.26 -0.47
N GLY A 12 9.45 -2.31 -1.38
CA GLY A 12 10.72 -2.01 -1.99
C GLY A 12 10.68 -0.79 -2.87
N LEU A 13 11.87 -0.45 -3.36
CA LEU A 13 12.11 0.70 -4.21
C LEU A 13 12.47 0.20 -5.62
N GLU A 14 11.72 0.65 -6.61
CA GLU A 14 12.09 0.55 -8.02
C GLU A 14 13.43 1.29 -8.20
N LYS A 15 14.43 0.61 -8.74
CA LYS A 15 15.73 1.23 -9.02
C LYS A 15 15.78 1.58 -10.49
N GLY A 16 15.22 2.73 -10.83
CA GLY A 16 15.15 3.24 -12.20
C GLY A 16 16.48 3.12 -12.95
N GLY A 17 16.41 2.63 -14.19
CA GLY A 17 17.46 2.81 -15.18
C GLY A 17 17.57 4.27 -15.63
N MET A 18 18.78 4.68 -16.04
CA MET A 18 19.09 6.03 -16.53
C MET A 18 18.27 6.38 -17.79
N ALA A 19 17.11 7.02 -17.64
CA ALA A 19 16.44 7.64 -18.78
C ALA A 19 16.35 9.17 -18.65
N CYS A 20 16.17 9.73 -17.45
CA CYS A 20 16.00 11.18 -17.26
C CYS A 20 16.68 11.79 -16.01
N GLY A 21 17.84 11.25 -15.59
CA GLY A 21 18.58 11.74 -14.40
C GLY A 21 18.34 10.90 -13.15
N PRO A 22 18.91 11.27 -11.98
CA PRO A 22 18.68 10.54 -10.73
C PRO A 22 17.25 10.78 -10.25
N GLY A 23 16.29 10.09 -10.84
CA GLY A 23 14.90 10.07 -10.37
C GLY A 23 14.79 9.18 -9.14
N PHE A 24 14.14 9.68 -8.09
CA PHE A 24 13.77 8.86 -6.95
C PHE A 24 12.80 7.78 -7.43
N GLY A 25 13.14 6.53 -7.13
CA GLY A 25 12.40 5.35 -7.54
C GLY A 25 10.97 5.32 -6.99
N ILE A 26 10.11 4.57 -7.67
CA ILE A 26 8.77 4.25 -7.18
C ILE A 26 8.92 3.42 -5.91
N VAL A 27 8.33 3.84 -4.80
CA VAL A 27 8.20 2.97 -3.61
C VAL A 27 6.93 2.17 -3.78
N VAL A 28 7.04 0.85 -3.74
CA VAL A 28 5.88 -0.05 -3.86
C VAL A 28 5.75 -0.83 -2.58
N ALA A 29 4.62 -0.72 -1.89
CA ALA A 29 4.23 -1.63 -0.84
C ALA A 29 3.00 -2.43 -1.29
N SER A 30 3.05 -3.74 -1.17
CA SER A 30 1.95 -4.64 -1.49
C SER A 30 1.69 -5.58 -0.32
N VAL A 31 0.45 -5.68 0.10
CA VAL A 31 0.01 -6.53 1.21
C VAL A 31 -1.04 -7.50 0.72
N LYS A 32 -0.83 -8.80 1.01
CA LYS A 32 -1.84 -9.82 0.78
C LYS A 32 -2.75 -9.87 2.00
N VAL A 33 -4.02 -9.60 1.76
CA VAL A 33 -5.05 -9.48 2.79
C VAL A 33 -6.07 -10.60 2.63
N SER A 34 -6.47 -11.19 3.76
CA SER A 34 -7.62 -12.09 3.83
C SER A 34 -8.63 -11.56 4.84
N ASP A 35 -9.90 -11.47 4.46
CA ASP A 35 -11.00 -11.02 5.34
C ASP A 35 -11.95 -12.17 5.78
N GLY A 36 -11.56 -13.41 5.50
CA GLY A 36 -12.35 -14.62 5.74
C GLY A 36 -13.34 -14.97 4.64
N SER A 37 -13.68 -14.02 3.76
CA SER A 37 -14.56 -14.24 2.60
C SER A 37 -13.82 -14.20 1.27
N LYS A 38 -12.79 -13.36 1.18
CA LYS A 38 -11.93 -13.19 0.01
C LYS A 38 -10.47 -12.97 0.43
N SER A 39 -9.58 -13.19 -0.52
CA SER A 39 -8.17 -12.80 -0.43
C SER A 39 -7.85 -11.90 -1.61
N PHE A 40 -7.09 -10.84 -1.38
CA PHE A 40 -6.70 -9.87 -2.40
C PHE A 40 -5.35 -9.24 -2.03
N TRP A 41 -4.68 -8.67 -3.02
CA TRP A 41 -3.54 -7.79 -2.84
C TRP A 41 -4.02 -6.35 -2.84
N LEU A 42 -3.60 -5.60 -1.81
CA LEU A 42 -3.70 -4.14 -1.78
C LEU A 42 -2.29 -3.59 -1.96
N THR A 43 -2.10 -2.77 -2.99
CA THR A 43 -0.80 -2.20 -3.34
C THR A 43 -0.88 -0.68 -3.32
N ASN A 44 0.08 -0.02 -2.68
CA ASN A 44 0.34 1.40 -2.83
C ASN A 44 1.66 1.57 -3.59
N ALA A 45 1.60 2.18 -4.77
CA ALA A 45 2.78 2.63 -5.50
C ALA A 45 2.88 4.14 -5.36
N GLU A 46 3.92 4.61 -4.69
CA GLU A 46 4.17 6.03 -4.45
C GLU A 46 5.26 6.55 -5.38
N VAL A 47 4.95 7.65 -6.07
CA VAL A 47 5.88 8.38 -6.92
C VAL A 47 5.90 9.83 -6.47
N GLU A 48 7.06 10.30 -6.01
CA GLU A 48 7.26 11.71 -5.59
C GLU A 48 6.22 12.20 -4.55
N GLY A 49 5.82 11.34 -3.61
CA GLY A 49 4.83 11.68 -2.59
C GLY A 49 3.37 11.58 -3.03
N LEU A 50 3.11 11.11 -4.26
CA LEU A 50 1.77 10.84 -4.77
C LEU A 50 1.49 9.33 -4.68
N PRO A 51 0.58 8.90 -3.81
CA PRO A 51 0.22 7.49 -3.70
C PRO A 51 -0.77 7.08 -4.80
N SER A 52 -0.69 5.83 -5.23
CA SER A 52 -1.63 5.21 -6.16
C SER A 52 -1.98 3.81 -5.66
N PHE A 53 -3.27 3.58 -5.40
CA PHE A 53 -3.74 2.34 -4.81
C PHE A 53 -4.35 1.41 -5.84
N TYR A 54 -4.00 0.13 -5.71
CA TYR A 54 -4.50 -0.94 -6.56
C TYR A 54 -5.01 -2.08 -5.70
N MET A 55 -6.16 -2.65 -6.08
CA MET A 55 -6.69 -3.88 -5.52
C MET A 55 -6.76 -4.94 -6.62
N SER A 56 -6.13 -6.08 -6.39
CA SER A 56 -5.96 -7.12 -7.41
C SER A 56 -5.96 -8.51 -6.80
N ASP A 57 -6.34 -9.52 -7.58
CA ASP A 57 -6.29 -10.92 -7.14
C ASP A 57 -4.87 -11.50 -7.20
N GLU A 58 -4.05 -10.94 -8.09
CA GLU A 58 -2.64 -11.31 -8.31
C GLU A 58 -1.68 -10.30 -7.68
N ASP A 59 -0.46 -10.75 -7.38
CA ASP A 59 0.59 -9.88 -6.89
C ASP A 59 1.22 -9.06 -8.04
N ILE A 60 1.00 -7.76 -8.02
CA ILE A 60 1.55 -6.83 -9.03
C ILE A 60 2.90 -6.22 -8.62
N TYR A 61 3.40 -6.49 -7.41
CA TYR A 61 4.61 -5.88 -6.86
C TYR A 61 5.83 -6.08 -7.78
N ASP A 62 6.08 -7.32 -8.19
CA ASP A 62 7.28 -7.65 -8.99
C ASP A 62 7.22 -7.00 -10.38
N ARG A 63 6.02 -6.79 -10.94
CA ARG A 63 5.86 -6.11 -12.23
C ARG A 63 6.08 -4.59 -12.11
N LEU A 64 5.61 -3.99 -11.01
CA LEU A 64 5.82 -2.57 -10.72
C LEU A 64 7.30 -2.23 -10.43
N ILE A 65 7.99 -3.08 -9.65
CA ILE A 65 9.39 -2.85 -9.25
C ILE A 65 10.39 -3.09 -10.38
N ASN A 66 10.07 -3.94 -11.36
CA ASN A 66 10.99 -4.27 -12.45
C ASN A 66 10.72 -3.48 -13.75
N ILE A 67 9.77 -2.52 -13.76
CA ILE A 67 9.32 -1.73 -14.92
C ILE A 67 9.27 -2.57 -16.21
N SER A 68 8.64 -3.74 -16.15
CA SER A 68 8.24 -4.47 -17.35
C SER A 68 6.76 -4.20 -17.59
N ALA A 69 6.44 -2.94 -17.91
CA ALA A 69 5.10 -2.55 -18.30
C ALA A 69 4.98 -2.64 -19.82
N ASP A 70 4.29 -3.68 -20.28
CA ASP A 70 3.69 -3.71 -21.61
C ASP A 70 2.32 -3.00 -21.56
N ASP A 71 1.76 -2.68 -22.74
CA ASP A 71 0.45 -2.03 -22.83
C ASP A 71 -0.63 -2.84 -22.10
N ASP A 72 -0.56 -4.17 -22.17
CA ASP A 72 -1.46 -5.08 -21.47
C ASP A 72 -1.37 -4.92 -19.93
N PHE A 73 -0.18 -4.67 -19.37
CA PHE A 73 -0.04 -4.39 -17.94
C PHE A 73 -0.66 -3.07 -17.55
N ILE A 74 -0.48 -2.04 -18.38
CA ILE A 74 -1.01 -0.70 -18.10
C ILE A 74 -2.54 -0.75 -18.07
N ASP A 75 -3.15 -1.42 -19.05
CA ASP A 75 -4.59 -1.64 -19.10
C ASP A 75 -5.09 -2.44 -17.90
N TYR A 76 -4.32 -3.44 -17.43
CA TYR A 76 -4.63 -4.18 -16.22
C TYR A 76 -4.52 -3.32 -14.95
N LEU A 77 -3.48 -2.49 -14.83
CA LEU A 77 -3.30 -1.58 -13.69
C LEU A 77 -4.47 -0.59 -13.58
N ASP A 78 -4.95 -0.05 -14.71
CA ASP A 78 -6.10 0.85 -14.73
C ASP A 78 -7.37 0.17 -14.20
N GLN A 79 -7.57 -1.11 -14.52
CA GLN A 79 -8.69 -1.91 -14.00
C GLN A 79 -8.57 -2.21 -12.50
N CYS A 80 -7.34 -2.35 -11.98
CA CYS A 80 -7.09 -2.61 -10.57
C CYS A 80 -7.07 -1.33 -9.71
N PHE A 81 -6.99 -0.15 -10.34
CA PHE A 81 -6.93 1.12 -9.63
C PHE A 81 -8.17 1.34 -8.78
N ILE A 82 -7.95 1.77 -7.53
CA ILE A 82 -9.01 2.14 -6.61
C ILE A 82 -8.76 3.52 -6.01
N ASP A 83 -9.79 4.35 -5.98
CA ASP A 83 -9.73 5.67 -5.36
C ASP A 83 -10.35 5.71 -3.95
N SER A 84 -10.91 4.58 -3.52
CA SER A 84 -11.51 4.41 -2.20
C SER A 84 -11.54 2.94 -1.78
N PHE A 85 -11.54 2.71 -0.46
CA PHE A 85 -11.68 1.39 0.14
C PHE A 85 -12.51 1.49 1.41
N GLU A 86 -13.66 0.80 1.44
CA GLU A 86 -14.55 0.73 2.62
C GLU A 86 -14.91 2.11 3.21
N GLY A 87 -15.13 3.10 2.33
CA GLY A 87 -15.48 4.48 2.72
C GLY A 87 -14.30 5.42 2.99
N ILE A 88 -13.06 4.91 2.90
CA ILE A 88 -11.83 5.69 3.03
C ILE A 88 -11.37 6.11 1.63
N LYS A 89 -11.11 7.39 1.41
CA LYS A 89 -10.55 7.90 0.14
C LYS A 89 -9.04 7.66 0.07
N LEU A 90 -8.53 7.28 -1.10
CA LEU A 90 -7.16 6.82 -1.31
C LEU A 90 -6.37 7.65 -2.34
N ARG A 91 -6.70 8.94 -2.44
CA ARG A 91 -6.04 9.88 -3.36
C ARG A 91 -4.86 10.54 -2.65
N GLU A 92 -4.82 11.86 -2.61
CA GLU A 92 -3.79 12.63 -1.93
C GLU A 92 -3.78 12.36 -0.43
N TYR A 93 -2.60 12.41 0.19
CA TYR A 93 -2.44 12.11 1.61
C TYR A 93 -3.28 13.00 2.51
N ASP A 94 -3.38 14.30 2.23
CA ASP A 94 -4.21 15.22 3.04
C ASP A 94 -5.69 14.80 3.04
N GLU A 95 -6.25 14.49 1.87
CA GLU A 95 -7.63 14.02 1.74
C GLU A 95 -7.82 12.63 2.38
N MET A 96 -6.84 11.75 2.23
CA MET A 96 -6.83 10.42 2.85
C MET A 96 -6.82 10.52 4.38
N MET A 97 -5.99 11.39 4.97
CA MET A 97 -5.93 11.59 6.41
C MET A 97 -7.23 12.18 6.97
N GLU A 98 -7.85 13.12 6.26
CA GLU A 98 -9.20 13.57 6.62
C GLU A 98 -10.23 12.43 6.56
N SER A 99 -10.15 11.59 5.54
CA SER A 99 -11.06 10.47 5.37
C SER A 99 -10.86 9.39 6.45
N ILE A 100 -9.61 9.12 6.85
CA ILE A 100 -9.27 8.23 7.96
C ILE A 100 -9.92 8.72 9.26
N LYS A 101 -9.78 10.02 9.59
CA LYS A 101 -10.39 10.61 10.79
C LYS A 101 -11.92 10.49 10.79
N LYS A 102 -12.56 10.64 9.63
CA LYS A 102 -14.03 10.49 9.47
C LYS A 102 -14.50 9.04 9.59
N ASN A 103 -13.59 8.07 9.44
CA ASN A 103 -13.87 6.64 9.48
C ASN A 103 -13.26 5.96 10.71
N GLU A 104 -13.04 6.70 11.81
CA GLU A 104 -12.54 6.13 13.07
C GLU A 104 -13.39 4.92 13.52
N GLY A 105 -12.72 3.84 13.92
CA GLY A 105 -13.36 2.57 14.28
C GLY A 105 -13.65 1.63 13.11
N ASN A 106 -13.46 2.05 11.86
CA ASN A 106 -13.50 1.15 10.71
C ASN A 106 -12.19 0.32 10.65
N PRO A 107 -12.23 -1.02 10.64
CA PRO A 107 -11.04 -1.86 10.55
C PRO A 107 -10.15 -1.57 9.32
N ALA A 108 -10.74 -1.02 8.25
CA ALA A 108 -9.99 -0.63 7.05
C ALA A 108 -8.98 0.50 7.34
N VAL A 109 -9.23 1.33 8.36
CA VAL A 109 -8.30 2.40 8.74
C VAL A 109 -6.94 1.83 9.12
N SER A 110 -6.89 0.75 9.90
CA SER A 110 -5.61 0.13 10.28
C SER A 110 -4.86 -0.44 9.06
N LEU A 111 -5.60 -1.03 8.10
CA LEU A 111 -5.01 -1.53 6.86
C LEU A 111 -4.41 -0.40 6.02
N ILE A 112 -5.16 0.69 5.80
CA ILE A 112 -4.70 1.85 5.02
C ILE A 112 -3.52 2.53 5.72
N ARG A 113 -3.59 2.76 7.02
CA ARG A 113 -2.46 3.33 7.79
C ARG A 113 -1.23 2.45 7.71
N TYR A 114 -1.40 1.12 7.75
CA TYR A 114 -0.28 0.20 7.67
C TYR A 114 0.44 0.25 6.32
N ILE A 115 -0.30 0.21 5.20
CA ILE A 115 0.32 0.28 3.87
C ILE A 115 0.94 1.65 3.59
N VAL A 116 0.36 2.74 4.12
CA VAL A 116 0.98 4.07 4.08
C VAL A 116 2.27 4.12 4.91
N LEU A 117 2.27 3.55 6.12
CA LEU A 117 3.49 3.45 6.93
C LEU A 117 4.57 2.65 6.21
N LEU A 118 4.20 1.56 5.53
CA LEU A 118 5.16 0.77 4.73
C LEU A 118 5.78 1.58 3.58
N THR A 119 5.00 2.39 2.86
CA THR A 119 5.52 3.23 1.77
C THR A 119 6.29 4.45 2.26
N ARG A 120 5.98 4.96 3.44
CA ARG A 120 6.55 6.20 3.99
C ARG A 120 7.67 5.99 5.02
N CYS A 121 7.92 4.75 5.45
CA CYS A 121 9.05 4.47 6.33
C CYS A 121 10.38 4.48 5.56
N GLU A 122 11.47 4.72 6.29
CA GLU A 122 12.80 4.59 5.72
C GLU A 122 13.07 3.15 5.28
N MET A 123 13.77 2.96 4.17
CA MET A 123 14.01 1.61 3.61
C MET A 123 14.73 0.68 4.59
N GLU A 124 15.53 1.21 5.51
CA GLU A 124 16.20 0.45 6.58
C GLU A 124 15.25 -0.03 7.70
N GLU A 125 14.04 0.52 7.77
CA GLU A 125 13.01 0.17 8.74
C GLU A 125 11.94 -0.76 8.19
N VAL A 126 11.89 -0.99 6.87
CA VAL A 126 10.89 -1.82 6.19
C VAL A 126 10.72 -3.17 6.87
N ASP A 127 11.80 -3.91 7.14
CA ASP A 127 11.72 -5.23 7.78
C ASP A 127 11.05 -5.18 9.15
N LYS A 128 11.29 -4.11 9.92
CA LYS A 128 10.64 -3.90 11.23
C LYS A 128 9.15 -3.63 11.05
N VAL A 129 8.77 -2.79 10.09
CA VAL A 129 7.37 -2.46 9.80
C VAL A 129 6.63 -3.69 9.25
N VAL A 130 7.24 -4.49 8.38
CA VAL A 130 6.70 -5.78 7.90
C VAL A 130 6.38 -6.70 9.07
N ALA A 131 7.32 -6.85 10.01
CA ALA A 131 7.18 -7.74 11.16
C ALA A 131 6.10 -7.30 12.17
N LEU A 132 5.64 -6.03 12.13
CA LEU A 132 4.57 -5.57 13.01
C LEU A 132 3.28 -6.36 12.79
N VAL A 133 2.91 -6.57 11.52
CA VAL A 133 1.56 -7.01 11.15
C VAL A 133 1.53 -8.35 10.42
N LYS A 134 2.59 -8.74 9.69
CA LYS A 134 2.59 -10.02 8.95
C LYS A 134 2.23 -11.20 9.86
N GLY A 135 1.25 -11.99 9.42
CA GLY A 135 0.70 -13.12 10.16
C GLY A 135 -0.29 -12.76 11.27
N LYS A 136 -0.81 -11.52 11.31
CA LYS A 136 -1.77 -11.03 12.31
C LYS A 136 -2.93 -10.29 11.65
N PHE A 137 -3.99 -10.05 12.42
CA PHE A 137 -5.02 -9.10 12.04
C PHE A 137 -4.53 -7.66 12.25
N VAL A 138 -4.57 -6.83 11.20
CA VAL A 138 -4.00 -5.47 11.24
C VAL A 138 -4.73 -4.54 12.20
N ASP A 139 -6.02 -4.75 12.40
CA ASP A 139 -6.84 -3.98 13.33
C ASP A 139 -6.65 -4.37 14.81
N GLU A 140 -5.88 -5.43 15.08
CA GLU A 140 -5.47 -5.83 16.43
C GLU A 140 -4.05 -5.36 16.79
N VAL A 141 -3.36 -4.66 15.88
CA VAL A 141 -2.01 -4.12 16.07
C VAL A 141 -2.07 -2.59 16.14
N GLU A 142 -1.32 -2.00 17.07
CA GLU A 142 -1.13 -0.55 17.12
C GLU A 142 -0.17 -0.12 15.99
N ILE A 143 -0.69 0.59 15.00
CA ILE A 143 0.08 1.07 13.85
C ILE A 143 0.70 2.43 14.20
N PRO A 144 2.05 2.55 14.21
CA PRO A 144 2.73 3.83 14.38
C PRO A 144 2.30 4.86 13.34
N ALA A 145 2.30 6.14 13.71
CA ALA A 145 2.03 7.21 12.77
C ALA A 145 3.18 7.34 11.76
N SER A 146 2.83 7.40 10.48
CA SER A 146 3.72 7.80 9.40
C SER A 146 4.07 9.30 9.48
N ASP A 147 4.96 9.76 8.61
CA ASP A 147 5.34 11.17 8.53
C ASP A 147 4.20 12.07 8.01
N VAL A 148 3.34 11.54 7.13
CA VAL A 148 2.16 12.22 6.57
C VAL A 148 0.97 12.32 7.56
N GLU A 149 1.08 11.72 8.73
CA GLU A 149 0.08 11.79 9.81
C GLU A 149 0.35 12.88 10.85
N LYS A 150 1.48 13.59 10.74
CA LYS A 150 1.97 14.54 11.76
C LYS A 150 1.57 15.99 11.53
#